data_AF-A0A939VWJ3-F1
#
_entry.id   AF-A0A939VWJ3-F1
#
_cell.length_a   1.000
_cell.length_b   1.000
_cell.length_c   1.000
_cell.angle_alpha   90.00
_cell.angle_beta   90.00
_cell.angle_gamma   90.00
#
_symmetry.space_group_name_H-M   'P 1'
#
loop_
_entity.id
_entity.type
_entity.pdbx_description
1 polymer ?
#
loop_
_entity_poly.entity_id
_entity_poly.type
_entity_poly.pdbx_seq_one_letter_code
_entity_poly.pdbx_strand_id
1 'polypeptide(L)' 'LLGVTSLEPGFREFEVRPYPADLTHAVGTLPTPHGIIQVEWRKTDAGLKVKVRHPAELKCVPATWEECPIREWDIASI' A
#
# COMPACT_ATOMS: atom_id res chain seq x y z
N LEU A 1 2.84 6.74 -8.45
CA LEU A 1 2.44 7.34 -7.15
C LEU A 1 2.23 6.21 -6.13
N LEU A 2 2.36 6.46 -4.81
CA LEU A 2 2.32 5.41 -3.78
C LEU A 2 0.98 4.66 -3.72
N GLY A 3 -0.12 5.34 -4.09
CA GLY A 3 -1.46 4.75 -4.17
C GLY A 3 -2.15 4.62 -2.82
N VAL A 4 -1.74 5.37 -1.80
CA VAL A 4 -2.35 5.30 -0.47
C VAL A 4 -3.42 6.38 -0.34
N THR A 5 -4.64 5.99 0.00
CA THR A 5 -5.78 6.90 0.17
C THR A 5 -6.45 6.62 1.52
N SER A 6 -6.68 7.65 2.33
CA SER A 6 -7.44 7.51 3.57
C SER A 6 -8.93 7.35 3.26
N LEU A 7 -9.55 6.27 3.70
CA LEU A 7 -11.00 6.05 3.57
C LEU A 7 -11.78 6.64 4.77
N GLU A 8 -11.14 6.70 5.94
CA GLU A 8 -11.72 7.27 7.15
C GLU A 8 -10.85 8.37 7.80
N PRO A 9 -11.47 9.33 8.51
CA PRO A 9 -10.74 10.32 9.28
C PRO A 9 -9.88 9.65 10.36
N GLY A 10 -8.62 10.11 10.47
CA GLY A 10 -7.64 9.51 11.38
C GLY A 10 -6.95 8.26 10.83
N PHE A 11 -7.10 7.94 9.54
CA PHE A 11 -6.47 6.77 8.92
C PHE A 11 -6.89 5.41 9.51
N ARG A 12 -8.01 5.36 10.24
CA ARG A 12 -8.58 4.10 10.79
C ARG A 12 -8.74 3.05 9.71
N GLU A 13 -9.17 3.45 8.52
CA GLU A 13 -9.19 2.64 7.31
C GLU A 13 -8.48 3.38 6.17
N PHE A 14 -7.60 2.69 5.47
CA PHE A 14 -6.88 3.21 4.32
C PHE A 14 -6.82 2.19 3.18
N GLU A 15 -6.96 2.70 1.96
CA GLU A 15 -6.81 1.93 0.74
C GLU A 15 -5.37 2.01 0.26
N VAL A 16 -4.83 0.86 -0.16
CA VAL A 16 -3.56 0.79 -0.89
C VAL A 16 -3.84 0.31 -2.30
N ARG A 17 -3.62 1.18 -3.27
CA ARG A 17 -3.84 0.96 -4.69
C ARG A 17 -2.68 1.50 -5.53
N PRO A 18 -1.53 0.83 -5.53
CA PRO A 18 -0.33 1.33 -6.19
C PRO A 18 -0.51 1.39 -7.70
N TYR A 19 -0.14 2.52 -8.29
CA TYR A 19 -0.10 2.71 -9.75
C TYR A 19 1.35 2.95 -10.18
N PRO A 20 1.99 1.93 -10.79
CA PRO A 20 3.42 1.97 -11.07
C PRO A 20 3.77 2.90 -12.22
N ALA A 21 2.88 3.13 -13.21
CA ALA A 21 3.22 3.85 -14.44
C ALA A 21 4.60 3.41 -14.98
N ASP A 22 5.56 4.32 -15.14
CA ASP A 22 6.94 4.05 -15.58
C ASP A 22 7.93 3.68 -14.45
N LEU A 23 7.49 3.68 -13.19
CA LEU A 23 8.34 3.35 -12.04
C LEU A 23 8.48 1.84 -11.85
N THR A 24 9.69 1.41 -11.51
CA THR A 24 10.01 -0.01 -11.20
C THR A 24 9.77 -0.35 -9.72
N HIS A 25 9.81 0.64 -8.84
CA HIS A 25 9.54 0.47 -7.42
C HIS A 25 9.13 1.82 -6.81
N ALA A 26 8.45 1.77 -5.68
CA ALA A 26 8.31 2.94 -4.81
C ALA A 26 8.22 2.49 -3.35
N VAL A 27 8.73 3.36 -2.48
CA VAL A 27 8.65 3.22 -1.04
C VAL A 27 8.13 4.53 -0.48
N GLY A 28 7.21 4.44 0.47
CA GLY A 28 6.68 5.61 1.13
C GLY A 28 6.25 5.29 2.54
N THR A 29 6.43 6.28 3.39
CA THR A 29 6.14 6.20 4.81
C THR A 29 5.18 7.33 5.12
N LEU A 30 3.99 7.00 5.61
CA LEU A 30 2.98 7.95 6.05
C LEU A 30 2.96 7.95 7.58
N PRO A 31 3.41 9.03 8.23
CA PRO A 31 3.16 9.22 9.65
C PRO A 31 1.68 9.52 9.86
N THR A 32 1.00 8.70 10.66
CA THR A 32 -0.38 8.93 11.10
C THR A 32 -0.42 9.15 12.61
N PRO A 33 -1.48 9.76 13.15
CA PRO A 33 -1.62 9.94 14.60
C PRO A 33 -1.58 8.64 15.41
N HIS A 34 -1.98 7.51 14.79
CA HIS A 34 -2.06 6.19 15.42
C HIS A 34 -0.81 5.33 15.17
N GLY A 35 0.19 5.85 14.46
CA GLY A 35 1.41 5.14 14.13
C GLY A 35 1.84 5.32 12.68
N ILE A 36 2.82 4.55 12.24
CA ILE A 36 3.43 4.73 10.92
C ILE A 36 2.88 3.68 9.96
N ILE A 37 2.39 4.14 8.81
CA ILE A 37 2.06 3.26 7.68
C ILE A 37 3.26 3.27 6.72
N GLN A 38 3.82 2.12 6.45
CA GLN A 38 4.92 1.96 5.52
C GLN A 38 4.45 1.13 4.33
N VAL A 39 4.50 1.70 3.13
CA VAL A 39 4.11 1.01 1.90
C VAL A 39 5.30 0.94 0.97
N GLU A 40 5.63 -0.28 0.56
CA GLU A 40 6.67 -0.58 -0.41
C GLU A 40 6.05 -1.39 -1.53
N TRP A 41 6.34 -1.06 -2.77
CA TRP A 41 6.00 -1.94 -3.88
C TRP A 41 7.10 -1.96 -4.92
N ARG A 42 7.18 -3.07 -5.64
CA ARG A 42 8.09 -3.26 -6.76
C ARG A 42 7.40 -3.98 -7.91
N LYS A 43 7.72 -3.57 -9.13
CA LYS A 43 7.42 -4.33 -10.33
C LYS A 43 8.29 -5.58 -10.37
N THR A 44 7.70 -6.64 -10.86
CA THR A 44 8.33 -7.93 -11.17
C THR A 44 7.89 -8.32 -12.58
N ASP A 45 8.57 -9.29 -13.22
CA ASP A 45 8.20 -9.79 -14.55
C ASP A 45 6.72 -10.24 -14.65
N ALA A 46 6.12 -10.70 -13.55
CA ALA A 46 4.76 -11.25 -13.53
C ALA A 46 3.68 -10.27 -13.02
N GLY A 47 4.06 -9.08 -12.54
CA GLY A 47 3.13 -8.11 -11.96
C GLY A 47 3.74 -7.31 -10.80
N LEU A 48 2.90 -6.81 -9.90
CA LEU A 48 3.36 -6.02 -8.74
C LEU A 48 3.44 -6.86 -7.46
N LYS A 49 4.50 -6.65 -6.69
CA LYS A 49 4.64 -7.12 -5.32
C LYS A 49 4.55 -5.93 -4.37
N VAL A 50 3.60 -5.96 -3.46
CA VAL A 50 3.27 -4.86 -2.54
C VAL A 50 3.44 -5.35 -1.11
N LYS A 51 4.15 -4.57 -0.30
CA LYS A 51 4.29 -4.74 1.13
C LYS A 51 3.71 -3.55 1.85
N VAL A 52 2.89 -3.82 2.85
CA VAL A 52 2.26 -2.81 3.69
C VAL A 52 2.53 -3.16 5.14
N ARG A 53 3.14 -2.24 5.87
CA ARG A 53 3.24 -2.30 7.33
C ARG A 53 2.38 -1.22 7.93
N HIS A 54 1.53 -1.58 8.87
CA HIS A 54 0.68 -0.62 9.56
C HIS A 54 0.47 -1.06 11.02
N PRO A 55 0.11 -0.15 11.92
CA PRO A 55 -0.30 -0.52 13.27
C PRO A 55 -1.52 -1.43 13.22
N ALA A 56 -1.63 -2.39 14.16
CA ALA A 56 -2.78 -3.29 14.23
C ALA A 56 -4.14 -2.57 14.42
N GLU A 57 -4.13 -1.33 14.91
CA GLU A 57 -5.32 -0.49 15.05
C GLU A 57 -5.87 0.02 13.71
N LEU A 58 -5.04 0.05 12.66
CA LEU A 58 -5.44 0.51 11.33
C LEU A 58 -5.85 -0.67 10.44
N LYS A 59 -6.80 -0.43 9.56
CA LYS A 59 -7.29 -1.42 8.61
C LYS A 59 -6.83 -1.08 7.19
N CYS A 60 -6.07 -2.00 6.60
CA CYS A 60 -5.63 -1.90 5.21
C CYS A 60 -6.66 -2.54 4.28
N VAL A 61 -7.11 -1.80 3.27
CA VAL A 61 -7.94 -2.30 2.17
C VAL A 61 -7.06 -2.42 0.92
N PRO A 62 -6.64 -3.64 0.54
CA PRO A 62 -5.87 -3.85 -0.68
C PRO A 62 -6.79 -3.69 -1.90
N ALA A 63 -6.39 -2.81 -2.83
CA ALA A 63 -7.08 -2.61 -4.09
C ALA A 63 -6.12 -2.77 -5.28
N THR A 64 -6.63 -3.28 -6.39
CA THR A 64 -5.87 -3.53 -7.63
C THR A 64 -6.45 -2.75 -8.80
N TRP A 65 -5.61 -2.40 -9.77
CA TRP A 65 -6.07 -1.98 -11.10
C TRP A 65 -6.10 -3.21 -12.01
N GLU A 66 -7.12 -3.35 -12.86
CA GLU A 66 -7.18 -4.43 -13.87
C GLU A 66 -5.95 -4.40 -14.80
N GLU A 67 -5.45 -3.19 -15.06
CA GLU A 67 -4.29 -2.90 -15.89
C GLU A 67 -2.95 -3.27 -15.23
N CYS A 68 -2.92 -3.37 -13.90
CA CYS A 68 -1.73 -3.63 -13.09
C CYS A 68 -2.05 -4.64 -11.99
N PRO A 69 -2.13 -5.95 -12.33
CA PRO A 69 -2.46 -6.98 -11.36
C PRO A 69 -1.36 -7.11 -10.30
N ILE A 70 -1.76 -7.04 -9.04
CA ILE A 70 -0.88 -7.29 -7.90
C ILE A 70 -0.86 -8.80 -7.67
N ARG A 71 0.33 -9.38 -7.76
CA ARG A 71 0.54 -10.82 -7.60
C ARG A 71 0.77 -11.22 -6.16
N GLU A 72 1.33 -10.31 -5.37
CA GLU A 72 1.70 -10.60 -4.00
C GLU A 72 1.42 -9.41 -3.10
N TRP A 73 0.67 -9.71 -2.04
CA TRP A 73 0.36 -8.79 -0.95
C TRP A 73 1.01 -9.31 0.33
N ASP A 74 1.95 -8.53 0.86
CA ASP A 74 2.60 -8.76 2.15
C ASP A 74 2.09 -7.70 3.12
N ILE A 75 1.00 -8.00 3.83
CA ILE A 75 0.40 -7.07 4.79
C ILE A 75 0.76 -7.54 6.19
N ALA A 76 1.56 -6.74 6.89
CA ALA A 76 2.02 -7.04 8.23
C ALA A 76 1.59 -5.94 9.21
N SER A 77 0.91 -6.34 10.28
CA SER A 77 0.67 -5.47 11.42
C SER A 77 1.90 -5.41 12.32
N ILE A 78 2.27 -4.21 12.77
CA ILE A 78 3.35 -3.95 13.74
C ILE A 78 2.81 -3.44 15.07
#